data_AF-A0A0P9NWA9-F1
#
_entry.id   AF-A0A0P9NWA9-F1
#
_cell.length_a   1.000
_cell.length_b   1.000
_cell.length_c   1.000
_cell.angle_alpha   90.00
_cell.angle_beta   90.00
_cell.angle_gamma   90.00
#
_symmetry.space_group_name_H-M   'P 1'
#
loop_
_entity.id
_entity.type
_entity.pdbx_description
1 polymer ?
#
loop_
_entity_poly.entity_id
_entity_poly.type
_entity_poly.pdbx_seq_one_letter_code
_entity_poly.pdbx_strand_id
1 'polypeptide(L)'
;MSKTAGAAKSFSCHETKMSKQKVVIVGGGVIGLLTAFNLASEQASVVLLDRSGAGQESSWAGGGIVSPLYPWRYSPAVTALAHWSQDFYPYLAERLLAQTGIDPEVHKTGLYWLDLDDEQSALEWAAREKRSLNRVDISAVNDAVPVLGEGYSRAIYMADVANVRNPRLVKSLKAALLALPNVEIREHCEVSGFTREGSRISGVQTPAGDITGDRVILAAGAWRGELLKTLGLELPVEPVKGQMILYKCASDFL
;
A
#
# COMPACT_ATOMS: atom_id res chain seq x y z
N MET A 1 -58.12 -17.59 -50.22
CA MET A 1 -56.75 -18.11 -50.22
C MET A 1 -55.79 -16.97 -50.53
N SER A 2 -55.12 -16.41 -49.53
CA SER A 2 -53.84 -15.71 -49.68
C SER A 2 -53.32 -15.43 -48.27
N LYS A 3 -52.27 -16.14 -47.85
CA LYS A 3 -51.47 -15.82 -46.67
C LYS A 3 -50.09 -15.44 -47.21
N THR A 4 -49.71 -14.18 -47.08
CA THR A 4 -48.34 -13.72 -47.26
C THR A 4 -47.64 -13.69 -45.89
N ALA A 5 -46.54 -14.43 -45.79
CA ALA A 5 -45.67 -14.48 -44.63
C ALA A 5 -44.79 -13.22 -44.57
N GLY A 6 -44.83 -12.50 -43.45
CA GLY A 6 -43.92 -11.39 -43.16
C GLY A 6 -42.68 -11.90 -42.42
N ALA A 7 -41.51 -11.66 -42.99
CA ALA A 7 -40.20 -12.06 -42.47
C ALA A 7 -39.84 -11.30 -41.18
N ALA A 8 -39.32 -12.03 -40.18
CA ALA A 8 -38.72 -11.46 -38.99
C ALA A 8 -37.36 -10.83 -39.34
N LYS A 9 -37.19 -9.52 -39.07
CA LYS A 9 -35.87 -8.87 -39.03
C LYS A 9 -35.31 -9.06 -37.63
N SER A 10 -34.20 -9.78 -37.51
CA SER A 10 -33.42 -9.81 -36.27
C SER A 10 -32.67 -8.49 -36.12
N PHE A 11 -32.84 -7.85 -34.97
CA PHE A 11 -31.97 -6.77 -34.54
C PHE A 11 -30.76 -7.39 -33.85
N SER A 12 -29.59 -7.29 -34.49
CA SER A 12 -28.31 -7.61 -33.88
C SER A 12 -27.90 -6.44 -32.98
N CYS A 13 -27.96 -6.67 -31.66
CA CYS A 13 -27.39 -5.76 -30.67
C CYS A 13 -25.86 -5.84 -30.79
N HIS A 14 -25.23 -4.78 -31.30
CA HIS A 14 -23.79 -4.64 -31.22
C HIS A 14 -23.40 -4.42 -29.76
N GLU A 15 -23.03 -5.48 -29.05
CA GLU A 15 -22.26 -5.38 -27.82
C GLU A 15 -20.94 -4.69 -28.15
N THR A 16 -20.87 -3.40 -27.85
CA THR A 16 -19.62 -2.65 -27.91
C THR A 16 -18.76 -3.18 -26.77
N LYS A 17 -17.84 -4.12 -27.06
CA LYS A 17 -16.79 -4.54 -26.12
C LYS A 17 -16.06 -3.27 -25.69
N MET A 18 -16.35 -2.74 -24.51
CA MET A 18 -15.51 -1.69 -23.93
C MET A 18 -14.12 -2.31 -23.78
N SER A 19 -13.15 -1.79 -24.53
CA SER A 19 -11.76 -2.20 -24.39
C SER A 19 -11.34 -1.97 -22.95
N LYS A 20 -10.92 -3.02 -22.24
CA LYS A 20 -10.40 -2.90 -20.87
C LYS A 20 -9.28 -1.86 -20.85
N GLN A 21 -9.41 -0.85 -20.00
CA GLN A 21 -8.41 0.20 -19.86
C GLN A 21 -7.06 -0.40 -19.47
N LYS A 22 -6.00 -0.04 -20.20
CA LYS A 22 -4.63 -0.46 -19.91
C LYS A 22 -3.94 0.57 -19.02
N VAL A 23 -3.53 0.15 -17.82
CA VAL A 23 -2.84 0.99 -16.85
C VAL A 23 -1.41 0.50 -16.67
N VAL A 24 -0.45 1.41 -16.84
CA VAL A 24 0.96 1.15 -16.57
C VAL A 24 1.31 1.74 -15.20
N ILE A 25 1.86 0.94 -14.30
CA ILE A 25 2.28 1.36 -12.96
C ILE A 25 3.80 1.29 -12.91
N VAL A 26 4.44 2.42 -12.55
CA VAL A 26 5.91 2.52 -12.44
C VAL A 26 6.31 2.49 -10.97
N GLY A 27 6.94 1.41 -10.53
CA GLY A 27 7.38 1.17 -9.16
C GLY A 27 6.61 0.02 -8.52
N GLY A 28 7.32 -1.04 -8.18
CA GLY A 28 6.78 -2.28 -7.58
C GLY A 28 6.83 -2.32 -6.06
N GLY A 29 6.95 -1.18 -5.38
CA GLY A 29 6.76 -1.10 -3.93
C GLY A 29 5.31 -1.39 -3.51
N VAL A 30 5.05 -1.43 -2.19
CA VAL A 30 3.72 -1.73 -1.63
C VAL A 30 2.62 -0.83 -2.18
N ILE A 31 2.91 0.45 -2.46
CA ILE A 31 1.96 1.39 -3.08
C ILE A 31 1.61 0.94 -4.50
N GLY A 32 2.59 0.58 -5.32
CA GLY A 32 2.36 0.10 -6.68
C GLY A 32 1.62 -1.23 -6.71
N LEU A 33 2.01 -2.17 -5.83
CA LEU A 33 1.37 -3.47 -5.69
C LEU A 33 -0.10 -3.35 -5.23
N LEU A 34 -0.38 -2.53 -4.22
CA LEU A 34 -1.77 -2.29 -3.77
C LEU A 34 -2.59 -1.57 -4.84
N THR A 35 -2.01 -0.62 -5.55
CA THR A 35 -2.68 0.06 -6.67
C THR A 35 -3.03 -0.95 -7.77
N ALA A 36 -2.08 -1.79 -8.16
CA ALA A 36 -2.30 -2.86 -9.14
C ALA A 36 -3.41 -3.82 -8.68
N PHE A 37 -3.39 -4.21 -7.39
CA PHE A 37 -4.32 -5.17 -6.83
C PHE A 37 -5.77 -4.68 -6.86
N ASN A 38 -5.98 -3.39 -6.52
CA ASN A 38 -7.30 -2.78 -6.58
C ASN A 38 -7.76 -2.55 -8.03
N LEU A 39 -6.91 -2.01 -8.91
CA LEU A 39 -7.28 -1.77 -10.31
C LEU A 39 -7.56 -3.05 -11.09
N ALA A 40 -6.78 -4.11 -10.85
CA ALA A 40 -6.97 -5.39 -11.51
C ALA A 40 -8.28 -6.06 -11.10
N SER A 41 -8.74 -5.84 -9.86
CA SER A 41 -10.04 -6.30 -9.36
C SER A 41 -11.22 -5.62 -10.08
N GLU A 42 -11.02 -4.40 -10.59
CA GLU A 42 -11.98 -3.66 -11.42
C GLU A 42 -11.86 -3.98 -12.93
N GLN A 43 -11.19 -5.08 -13.27
CA GLN A 43 -11.02 -5.58 -14.64
C GLN A 43 -10.14 -4.71 -15.56
N ALA A 44 -9.36 -3.76 -15.03
CA ALA A 44 -8.34 -3.06 -15.81
C ALA A 44 -7.22 -4.03 -16.24
N SER A 45 -6.59 -3.80 -17.40
CA SER A 45 -5.35 -4.50 -17.77
C SER A 45 -4.18 -3.76 -17.16
N VAL A 46 -3.42 -4.39 -16.26
CA VAL A 46 -2.35 -3.73 -15.51
C VAL A 46 -0.99 -4.25 -15.95
N VAL A 47 -0.05 -3.34 -16.22
CA VAL A 47 1.37 -3.66 -16.38
C VAL A 47 2.13 -2.92 -15.28
N LEU A 48 2.69 -3.65 -14.32
CA LEU A 48 3.52 -3.09 -13.26
C LEU A 48 4.99 -3.29 -13.61
N LEU A 49 5.77 -2.21 -13.54
CA LEU A 49 7.19 -2.19 -13.87
C LEU A 49 8.00 -1.85 -12.64
N ASP A 50 9.08 -2.58 -12.40
CA ASP A 50 10.06 -2.27 -11.37
C ASP A 50 11.47 -2.40 -11.92
N ARG A 51 12.36 -1.44 -11.62
CA ARG A 51 13.75 -1.43 -12.08
C ARG A 51 14.59 -2.57 -11.49
N SER A 52 14.19 -3.09 -10.33
CA SER A 52 14.87 -4.15 -9.60
C SER A 52 13.89 -5.31 -9.45
N GLY A 53 13.48 -5.67 -8.24
CA GLY A 53 12.38 -6.58 -8.03
C GLY A 53 11.28 -5.94 -7.19
N ALA A 54 10.05 -6.37 -7.43
CA ALA A 54 8.87 -5.87 -6.75
C ALA A 54 9.04 -6.00 -5.23
N GLY A 55 8.90 -4.85 -4.57
CA GLY A 55 8.91 -4.69 -3.14
C GLY A 55 10.27 -4.78 -2.47
N GLN A 56 11.40 -4.81 -3.19
CA GLN A 56 12.73 -5.00 -2.61
C GLN A 56 13.34 -3.75 -1.91
N GLU A 57 12.72 -2.58 -2.05
CA GLU A 57 13.22 -1.32 -1.49
C GLU A 57 12.57 -1.04 -0.11
N SER A 58 12.16 0.21 0.16
CA SER A 58 11.58 0.64 1.44
C SER A 58 10.37 -0.19 1.91
N SER A 59 9.64 -0.82 0.98
CA SER A 59 8.49 -1.68 1.31
C SER A 59 8.90 -2.98 2.00
N TRP A 60 10.07 -3.54 1.70
CA TRP A 60 10.62 -4.69 2.43
C TRP A 60 11.29 -4.24 3.72
N ALA A 61 12.01 -3.13 3.66
CA ALA A 61 12.87 -2.66 4.73
C ALA A 61 12.15 -1.96 5.88
N GLY A 62 10.85 -1.63 5.77
CA GLY A 62 10.15 -0.93 6.85
C GLY A 62 9.89 -1.80 8.09
N GLY A 63 9.69 -1.16 9.25
CA GLY A 63 9.39 -1.82 10.52
C GLY A 63 8.01 -2.49 10.63
N GLY A 64 7.12 -2.25 9.67
CA GLY A 64 5.81 -2.92 9.60
C GLY A 64 4.78 -2.42 10.61
N ILE A 65 4.99 -1.30 11.29
CA ILE A 65 4.00 -0.73 12.21
C ILE A 65 2.82 -0.18 11.41
N VAL A 66 1.61 -0.65 11.70
CA VAL A 66 0.34 -0.18 11.13
C VAL A 66 -0.34 0.69 12.20
N SER A 67 0.00 1.97 12.17
CA SER A 67 -0.38 2.97 13.17
C SER A 67 -0.83 4.24 12.47
N PRO A 68 -1.69 5.06 13.09
CA PRO A 68 -2.01 6.39 12.59
C PRO A 68 -0.85 7.40 12.79
N LEU A 69 0.37 6.90 12.95
CA LEU A 69 1.60 7.65 13.25
C LEU A 69 1.51 8.30 14.64
N TYR A 70 1.74 9.61 14.70
CA TYR A 70 1.50 10.48 15.85
C TYR A 70 0.34 11.40 15.45
N PRO A 71 -0.90 10.91 15.39
CA PRO A 71 -1.98 11.59 14.65
C PRO A 71 -2.31 12.99 15.18
N TRP A 72 -1.97 13.30 16.43
CA TRP A 72 -2.06 14.64 17.02
C TRP A 72 -1.05 15.66 16.44
N ARG A 73 -0.02 15.19 15.71
CA ARG A 73 0.98 16.01 15.02
C ARG A 73 0.68 16.19 13.52
N TYR A 74 -0.36 15.56 13.00
CA TYR A 74 -0.73 15.59 11.58
C TYR A 74 -2.05 16.32 11.34
N SER A 75 -2.25 16.74 10.09
CA SER A 75 -3.51 17.38 9.68
C SER A 75 -4.68 16.37 9.73
N PRO A 76 -5.93 16.84 9.90
CA PRO A 76 -7.10 15.96 9.91
C PRO A 76 -7.23 15.09 8.67
N ALA A 77 -6.82 15.60 7.49
CA ALA A 77 -6.89 14.85 6.24
C ALA A 77 -5.93 13.64 6.22
N VAL A 78 -4.70 13.81 6.70
CA VAL A 78 -3.73 12.70 6.80
C VAL A 78 -4.20 11.68 7.82
N THR A 79 -4.68 12.15 8.96
CA THR A 79 -5.20 11.32 10.04
C THR A 79 -6.42 10.50 9.59
N ALA A 80 -7.33 11.08 8.81
CA ALA A 80 -8.48 10.36 8.25
C ALA A 80 -8.08 9.19 7.35
N LEU A 81 -7.09 9.41 6.47
CA LEU A 81 -6.55 8.34 5.60
C LEU A 81 -5.84 7.25 6.41
N ALA A 82 -5.02 7.65 7.38
CA ALA A 82 -4.26 6.72 8.20
C ALA A 82 -5.19 5.84 9.07
N HIS A 83 -6.24 6.42 9.65
CA HIS A 83 -7.24 5.68 10.41
C HIS A 83 -7.98 4.65 9.55
N TRP A 84 -8.50 5.07 8.40
CA TRP A 84 -9.20 4.14 7.50
C TRP A 84 -8.29 2.99 7.07
N SER A 85 -7.03 3.31 6.75
CA SER A 85 -6.04 2.32 6.36
C SER A 85 -5.76 1.32 7.49
N GLN A 86 -5.53 1.80 8.72
CA GLN A 86 -5.30 0.94 9.90
C GLN A 86 -6.42 -0.09 10.08
N ASP A 87 -7.68 0.34 9.98
CA ASP A 87 -8.84 -0.55 10.14
C ASP A 87 -9.01 -1.52 8.97
N PHE A 88 -8.49 -1.16 7.79
CA PHE A 88 -8.52 -1.98 6.58
C PHE A 88 -7.48 -3.11 6.56
N TYR A 89 -6.31 -2.94 7.19
CA TYR A 89 -5.20 -3.90 7.15
C TYR A 89 -5.57 -5.35 7.55
N PRO A 90 -6.33 -5.60 8.63
CA PRO A 90 -6.76 -6.96 9.00
C PRO A 90 -7.57 -7.64 7.89
N TYR A 91 -8.52 -6.91 7.30
CA TYR A 91 -9.32 -7.41 6.19
C TYR A 91 -8.48 -7.69 4.94
N LEU A 92 -7.51 -6.81 4.64
CA LEU A 92 -6.54 -7.05 3.57
C LEU A 92 -5.76 -8.34 3.79
N ALA A 93 -5.32 -8.60 5.04
CA ALA A 93 -4.58 -9.81 5.38
C ALA A 93 -5.40 -11.09 5.17
N GLU A 94 -6.64 -11.11 5.66
CA GLU A 94 -7.57 -12.22 5.46
C GLU A 94 -7.81 -12.50 3.98
N ARG A 95 -8.02 -11.45 3.18
CA ARG A 95 -8.18 -11.60 1.71
C ARG A 95 -6.96 -12.19 1.04
N LEU A 96 -5.77 -11.68 1.36
CA LEU A 96 -4.53 -12.16 0.77
C LEU A 96 -4.23 -13.61 1.17
N LEU A 97 -4.46 -13.96 2.43
CA LEU A 97 -4.35 -15.33 2.92
C LEU A 97 -5.32 -16.26 2.18
N ALA A 98 -6.59 -15.89 2.08
CA ALA A 98 -7.60 -16.70 1.38
C ALA A 98 -7.28 -16.90 -0.11
N GLN A 99 -6.76 -15.86 -0.78
CA GLN A 99 -6.47 -15.91 -2.21
C GLN A 99 -5.15 -16.64 -2.53
N THR A 100 -4.14 -16.55 -1.66
CA THR A 100 -2.78 -16.98 -1.99
C THR A 100 -2.22 -18.09 -1.10
N GLY A 101 -2.86 -18.37 0.04
CA GLY A 101 -2.32 -19.21 1.10
C GLY A 101 -1.14 -18.59 1.85
N ILE A 102 -0.77 -17.33 1.56
CA ILE A 102 0.35 -16.63 2.19
C ILE A 102 -0.20 -15.58 3.13
N ASP A 103 -0.13 -15.85 4.43
CA ASP A 103 -0.50 -14.89 5.47
C ASP A 103 0.46 -13.68 5.46
N PRO A 104 -0.01 -12.44 5.36
CA PRO A 104 0.83 -11.25 5.57
C PRO A 104 1.31 -11.05 7.01
N GLU A 105 0.77 -11.80 7.97
CA GLU A 105 1.03 -11.70 9.41
C GLU A 105 0.68 -10.30 9.92
N VAL A 106 -0.59 -9.91 9.80
CA VAL A 106 -1.11 -8.69 10.43
C VAL A 106 -1.62 -9.01 11.83
N HIS A 107 -1.02 -8.40 12.84
CA HIS A 107 -1.36 -8.64 14.25
C HIS A 107 -1.74 -7.32 14.93
N LYS A 108 -2.94 -7.25 15.50
CA LYS A 108 -3.33 -6.15 16.40
C LYS A 108 -2.70 -6.41 17.77
N THR A 109 -1.64 -5.69 18.09
CA THR A 109 -0.87 -5.85 19.33
C THR A 109 -0.92 -4.62 20.23
N GLY A 110 -1.51 -3.53 19.73
CA GLY A 110 -1.43 -2.22 20.33
C GLY A 110 -0.03 -1.62 20.27
N LEU A 111 0.08 -0.40 20.81
CA LEU A 111 1.33 0.35 20.89
C LEU A 111 1.36 1.19 22.17
N TYR A 112 2.44 1.04 22.92
CA TYR A 112 2.78 1.93 24.03
C TYR A 112 3.70 3.05 23.54
N TRP A 113 3.39 4.29 23.91
CA TRP A 113 4.35 5.39 23.89
C TRP A 113 4.80 5.65 25.32
N LEU A 114 6.09 5.47 25.58
CA LEU A 114 6.70 5.64 26.89
C LEU A 114 7.28 7.04 27.03
N ASP A 115 7.03 7.68 28.17
CA ASP A 115 7.49 9.05 28.51
C ASP A 115 7.36 10.07 27.37
N LEU A 116 6.23 10.01 26.64
CA LEU A 116 5.96 10.90 25.52
C LEU A 116 5.94 12.38 25.97
N ASP A 117 6.77 13.22 25.36
CA ASP A 117 6.89 14.65 25.71
C ASP A 117 5.56 15.41 25.57
N ASP A 118 4.83 15.18 24.48
CA ASP A 118 3.57 15.86 24.15
C ASP A 118 2.33 15.03 24.50
N GLU A 119 2.42 14.20 25.54
CA GLU A 119 1.34 13.32 26.02
C GLU A 119 -0.01 14.04 26.16
N GLN A 120 -0.02 15.24 26.73
CA GLN A 120 -1.25 16.00 26.93
C GLN A 120 -1.96 16.31 25.61
N SER A 121 -1.20 16.69 24.57
CA SER A 121 -1.74 16.93 23.23
C SER A 121 -2.32 15.66 22.61
N ALA A 122 -1.67 14.51 22.84
CA ALA A 122 -2.13 13.21 22.37
C ALA A 122 -3.50 12.84 22.98
N LEU A 123 -3.67 13.05 24.29
CA LEU A 123 -4.91 12.75 25.01
C LEU A 123 -6.04 13.70 24.64
N GLU A 124 -5.76 14.99 24.49
CA GLU A 124 -6.76 15.97 24.03
C GLU A 124 -7.25 15.68 22.62
N TRP A 125 -6.32 15.33 21.72
CA TRP A 125 -6.65 14.84 20.39
C TRP A 125 -7.54 13.60 20.47
N ALA A 126 -7.17 12.62 21.30
CA ALA A 126 -7.92 11.38 21.42
C ALA A 126 -9.34 11.61 21.94
N ALA A 127 -9.51 12.49 22.93
CA ALA A 127 -10.82 12.89 23.43
C ALA A 127 -11.67 13.57 22.35
N ARG A 128 -11.08 14.49 21.58
CA ARG A 128 -11.77 15.21 20.50
C ARG A 128 -12.20 14.26 19.37
N GLU A 129 -11.29 13.39 18.93
CA GLU A 129 -11.53 12.44 17.84
C GLU A 129 -12.24 11.15 18.30
N LYS A 130 -12.55 11.04 19.59
CA LYS A 130 -13.17 9.85 20.24
C LYS A 130 -12.40 8.56 19.97
N ARG A 131 -11.08 8.60 20.17
CA ARG A 131 -10.16 7.49 19.94
C ARG A 131 -9.72 6.84 21.25
N SER A 132 -9.50 5.54 21.20
CA SER A 132 -9.04 4.72 22.34
C SER A 132 -7.53 4.87 22.56
N LEU A 133 -7.10 6.04 23.01
CA LEU A 133 -5.73 6.31 23.46
C LEU A 133 -5.79 6.81 24.90
N ASN A 134 -5.25 6.03 25.83
CA ASN A 134 -5.40 6.27 27.26
C ASN A 134 -4.06 6.25 27.97
N ARG A 135 -3.93 7.04 29.04
CA ARG A 135 -2.88 6.82 30.05
C ARG A 135 -3.03 5.43 30.65
N VAL A 136 -1.91 4.77 30.86
CA VAL A 136 -1.84 3.49 31.58
C VAL A 136 -0.78 3.60 32.68
N ASP A 137 -1.00 2.88 33.77
CA ASP A 137 -0.01 2.77 34.83
C ASP A 137 1.23 2.05 34.30
N ILE A 138 2.42 2.58 34.60
CA ILE A 138 3.67 1.98 34.14
C ILE A 138 3.87 0.56 34.69
N SER A 139 3.33 0.26 35.88
CA SER A 139 3.33 -1.10 36.44
C SER A 139 2.60 -2.10 35.54
N ALA A 140 1.45 -1.71 34.97
CA ALA A 140 0.71 -2.56 34.05
C ALA A 140 1.47 -2.80 32.72
N VAL A 141 2.27 -1.81 32.28
CA VAL A 141 3.15 -1.99 31.12
C VAL A 141 4.27 -2.96 31.43
N ASN A 142 4.88 -2.87 32.61
CA ASN A 142 5.92 -3.80 33.06
C ASN A 142 5.36 -5.23 33.21
N ASP A 143 4.14 -5.39 33.71
CA ASP A 143 3.49 -6.71 33.78
C ASP A 143 3.23 -7.29 32.38
N ALA A 144 2.84 -6.45 31.42
CA ALA A 144 2.58 -6.87 30.03
C ALA A 144 3.86 -7.10 29.21
N VAL A 145 4.96 -6.42 29.57
CA VAL A 145 6.26 -6.52 28.91
C VAL A 145 7.36 -6.63 29.99
N PRO A 146 7.54 -7.81 30.62
CA PRO A 146 8.45 -7.97 31.76
C PRO A 146 9.93 -7.68 31.45
N VAL A 147 10.30 -7.76 30.16
CA VAL A 147 11.65 -7.46 29.66
C VAL A 147 11.84 -5.99 29.31
N LEU A 148 10.86 -5.12 29.58
CA LEU A 148 10.98 -3.69 29.34
C LEU A 148 12.12 -3.12 30.20
N GLY A 149 12.96 -2.27 29.59
CA GLY A 149 14.04 -1.60 30.30
C GLY A 149 13.51 -0.66 31.40
N GLU A 150 14.28 -0.51 32.47
CA GLU A 150 13.95 0.41 33.57
C GLU A 150 14.01 1.89 33.13
N GLY A 151 13.45 2.78 33.96
CA GLY A 151 13.61 4.23 33.82
C GLY A 151 12.41 4.96 33.20
N TYR A 152 11.39 4.23 32.74
CA TYR A 152 10.15 4.84 32.27
C TYR A 152 9.20 5.14 33.42
N SER A 153 8.50 6.27 33.35
CA SER A 153 7.58 6.71 34.41
C SER A 153 6.12 6.85 33.95
N ARG A 154 5.92 7.09 32.66
CA ARG A 154 4.60 7.32 32.06
C ARG A 154 4.45 6.50 30.79
N ALA A 155 3.21 6.13 30.49
CA ALA A 155 2.86 5.51 29.25
C ALA A 155 1.45 5.89 28.82
N ILE A 156 1.26 6.01 27.50
CA ILE A 156 -0.06 5.99 26.87
C ILE A 156 -0.14 4.79 25.93
N TYR A 157 -1.34 4.21 25.83
CA TYR A 157 -1.59 2.99 25.08
C TYR A 157 -2.73 3.17 24.08
N MET A 158 -2.51 2.71 22.85
CA MET A 158 -3.54 2.56 21.83
C MET A 158 -3.65 1.09 21.44
N ALA A 159 -4.77 0.46 21.78
CA ALA A 159 -4.97 -0.99 21.61
C ALA A 159 -5.11 -1.42 20.14
N ASP A 160 -5.69 -0.56 19.30
CA ASP A 160 -6.03 -0.93 17.92
C ASP A 160 -4.85 -0.85 16.94
N VAL A 161 -3.67 -0.42 17.40
CA VAL A 161 -2.47 -0.39 16.55
C VAL A 161 -2.06 -1.82 16.21
N ALA A 162 -1.69 -2.03 14.95
CA ALA A 162 -1.26 -3.31 14.45
C ALA A 162 0.19 -3.28 13.98
N ASN A 163 0.72 -4.45 13.67
CA ASN A 163 1.93 -4.62 12.90
C ASN A 163 1.67 -5.59 11.73
N VAL A 164 2.51 -5.53 10.71
CA VAL A 164 2.48 -6.42 9.54
C VAL A 164 3.90 -6.89 9.21
N ARG A 165 4.04 -8.14 8.77
CA ARG A 165 5.32 -8.62 8.25
C ARG A 165 5.53 -8.18 6.81
N ASN A 166 6.17 -7.03 6.63
CA ASN A 166 6.45 -6.42 5.32
C ASN A 166 6.92 -7.38 4.20
N PRO A 167 7.94 -8.26 4.42
CA PRO A 167 8.32 -9.25 3.41
C PRO A 167 7.18 -10.18 2.98
N ARG A 168 6.28 -10.54 3.89
CA ARG A 168 5.14 -11.42 3.63
C ARG A 168 3.96 -10.68 2.99
N LEU A 169 3.72 -9.42 3.37
CA LEU A 169 2.77 -8.55 2.69
C LEU A 169 3.14 -8.37 1.21
N VAL A 170 4.40 -8.07 0.92
CA VAL A 170 4.88 -7.96 -0.47
C VAL A 170 4.74 -9.30 -1.20
N LYS A 171 5.16 -10.41 -0.56
CA LYS A 171 5.08 -11.76 -1.15
C LYS A 171 3.65 -12.16 -1.50
N SER A 172 2.71 -11.95 -0.59
CA SER A 172 1.30 -12.26 -0.78
C SER A 172 0.65 -11.36 -1.84
N LEU A 173 0.92 -10.05 -1.84
CA LEU A 173 0.45 -9.15 -2.89
C LEU A 173 0.97 -9.56 -4.28
N LYS A 174 2.27 -9.86 -4.39
CA LYS A 174 2.87 -10.32 -5.66
C LYS A 174 2.23 -11.64 -6.11
N ALA A 175 2.04 -12.60 -5.21
CA ALA A 175 1.38 -13.87 -5.54
C ALA A 175 -0.07 -13.66 -5.99
N ALA A 176 -0.82 -12.79 -5.32
CA ALA A 176 -2.20 -12.47 -5.68
C ALA A 176 -2.29 -11.85 -7.08
N LEU A 177 -1.38 -10.94 -7.42
CA LEU A 177 -1.30 -10.30 -8.73
C LEU A 177 -0.91 -11.27 -9.84
N LEU A 178 0.08 -12.14 -9.62
CA LEU A 178 0.53 -13.13 -10.61
C LEU A 178 -0.55 -14.18 -10.94
N ALA A 179 -1.53 -14.38 -10.05
CA ALA A 179 -2.67 -15.24 -10.31
C ALA A 179 -3.75 -14.58 -11.20
N LEU A 180 -3.67 -13.28 -11.45
CA LEU A 180 -4.65 -12.54 -12.25
C LEU A 180 -4.21 -12.48 -13.73
N PRO A 181 -5.03 -12.97 -14.68
CA PRO A 181 -4.66 -13.03 -16.10
C PRO A 181 -4.57 -11.64 -16.77
N ASN A 182 -5.12 -10.61 -16.13
CA ASN A 182 -5.09 -9.22 -16.59
C ASN A 182 -3.94 -8.40 -15.98
N VAL A 183 -3.02 -9.04 -15.26
CA VAL A 183 -1.85 -8.38 -14.66
C VAL A 183 -0.56 -8.95 -15.22
N GLU A 184 0.34 -8.06 -15.60
CA GLU A 184 1.72 -8.37 -15.93
C GLU A 184 2.65 -7.64 -14.97
N ILE A 185 3.61 -8.35 -14.37
CA ILE A 185 4.67 -7.75 -13.56
C ILE A 185 5.99 -7.93 -14.30
N ARG A 186 6.67 -6.83 -14.64
CA ARG A 186 8.00 -6.83 -15.24
C ARG A 186 9.01 -6.28 -14.26
N GLU A 187 9.80 -7.18 -13.70
CA GLU A 187 10.96 -6.87 -12.88
C GLU A 187 12.19 -6.62 -13.79
N HIS A 188 13.22 -5.97 -13.25
CA HIS A 188 14.41 -5.56 -13.99
C HIS A 188 14.09 -4.69 -15.22
N CYS A 189 13.03 -3.89 -15.12
CA CYS A 189 12.51 -3.04 -16.17
C CYS A 189 12.52 -1.59 -15.70
N GLU A 190 13.64 -0.91 -15.93
CA GLU A 190 13.78 0.50 -15.61
C GLU A 190 12.98 1.35 -16.60
N VAL A 191 12.18 2.26 -16.05
CA VAL A 191 11.51 3.31 -16.84
C VAL A 191 12.42 4.52 -16.85
N SER A 192 12.72 5.05 -18.03
CA SER A 192 13.58 6.23 -18.21
C SER A 192 12.80 7.51 -18.55
N GLY A 193 11.51 7.39 -18.89
CA GLY A 193 10.69 8.52 -19.31
C GLY A 193 9.30 8.11 -19.73
N PHE A 194 8.59 9.03 -20.38
CA PHE A 194 7.19 8.88 -20.77
C PHE A 194 7.02 9.10 -22.26
N THR A 195 6.17 8.28 -22.90
CA THR A 195 5.73 8.53 -24.27
C THR A 195 4.49 9.43 -24.26
N ARG A 196 4.36 10.25 -25.30
CA ARG A 196 3.31 11.28 -25.38
C ARG A 196 2.66 11.32 -26.76
N GLU A 197 1.36 11.58 -26.75
CA GLU A 197 0.57 11.98 -27.91
C GLU A 197 -0.01 13.38 -27.63
N GLY A 198 0.66 14.41 -28.16
CA GLY A 198 0.34 15.80 -27.81
C GLY A 198 0.56 16.06 -26.32
N SER A 199 -0.49 16.50 -25.62
CA SER A 199 -0.46 16.73 -24.16
C SER A 199 -0.71 15.48 -23.32
N ARG A 200 -1.11 14.36 -23.93
CA ARG A 200 -1.49 13.13 -23.23
C ARG A 200 -0.29 12.19 -23.09
N ILE A 201 -0.04 11.70 -21.88
CA ILE A 201 0.88 10.55 -21.67
C ILE A 201 0.23 9.30 -22.25
N SER A 202 0.92 8.62 -23.17
CA SER A 202 0.46 7.40 -23.85
C SER A 202 1.22 6.14 -23.43
N GLY A 203 2.16 6.26 -22.50
CA GLY A 203 2.96 5.14 -22.01
C GLY A 203 4.28 5.58 -21.37
N VAL A 204 5.21 4.62 -21.29
CA VAL A 204 6.53 4.79 -20.69
C VAL A 204 7.62 4.23 -21.58
N GLN A 205 8.82 4.78 -21.44
CA GLN A 205 10.02 4.37 -22.17
C GLN A 205 10.83 3.39 -21.32
N THR A 206 11.29 2.29 -21.92
CA THR A 206 12.15 1.31 -21.25
C THR A 206 13.29 0.87 -22.19
N PRO A 207 14.41 0.32 -21.68
CA PRO A 207 15.49 -0.22 -22.52
C PRO A 207 15.05 -1.32 -23.49
N ALA A 208 13.97 -2.06 -23.18
CA ALA A 208 13.42 -3.12 -24.01
C ALA A 208 12.35 -2.62 -25.01
N GLY A 209 12.17 -1.30 -25.13
CA GLY A 209 11.16 -0.66 -25.95
C GLY A 209 10.03 -0.03 -25.14
N ASP A 210 9.21 0.76 -25.82
CA ASP A 210 8.12 1.51 -25.17
C ASP A 210 6.96 0.61 -24.74
N ILE A 211 6.36 0.94 -23.61
CA ILE A 211 5.17 0.26 -23.08
C ILE A 211 4.00 1.24 -23.10
N THR A 212 3.06 1.01 -24.00
CA THR A 212 1.86 1.84 -24.17
C THR A 212 0.83 1.58 -23.08
N GLY A 213 0.07 2.61 -22.70
CA GLY A 213 -1.05 2.52 -21.76
C GLY A 213 -1.96 3.74 -21.83
N ASP A 214 -3.23 3.56 -21.47
CA ASP A 214 -4.23 4.64 -21.42
C ASP A 214 -4.00 5.58 -20.24
N ARG A 215 -3.41 5.06 -19.18
CA ARG A 215 -3.01 5.77 -17.96
C ARG A 215 -1.67 5.27 -17.48
N VAL A 216 -0.89 6.18 -16.90
CA VAL A 216 0.36 5.87 -16.21
C VAL A 216 0.24 6.33 -14.77
N ILE A 217 0.57 5.46 -13.83
CA ILE A 217 0.62 5.75 -12.39
C ILE A 217 2.08 5.69 -11.95
N LEU A 218 2.56 6.77 -11.35
CA LEU A 218 3.91 6.85 -10.81
C LEU A 218 3.92 6.49 -9.32
N ALA A 219 4.40 5.28 -9.01
CA ALA A 219 4.55 4.73 -7.67
C ALA A 219 6.03 4.47 -7.29
N ALA A 220 6.96 5.21 -7.90
CA ALA A 220 8.41 4.97 -7.85
C ALA A 220 9.13 5.46 -6.57
N GLY A 221 8.44 5.47 -5.42
CA GLY A 221 9.09 5.75 -4.12
C GLY A 221 9.89 7.05 -4.08
N ALA A 222 11.11 7.01 -3.56
CA ALA A 222 12.03 8.17 -3.49
C ALA A 222 12.60 8.56 -4.86
N TRP A 223 12.58 7.68 -5.85
CA TRP A 223 13.18 7.89 -7.19
C TRP A 223 12.24 8.58 -8.17
N ARG A 224 10.99 8.85 -7.78
CA ARG A 224 9.98 9.47 -8.66
C ARG A 224 10.41 10.84 -9.20
N GLY A 225 11.22 11.59 -8.45
CA GLY A 225 11.64 12.94 -8.81
C GLY A 225 12.42 12.99 -10.13
N GLU A 226 13.29 12.01 -10.37
CA GLU A 226 14.09 11.92 -11.60
C GLU A 226 13.20 11.73 -12.84
N LEU A 227 12.18 10.88 -12.73
CA LEU A 227 11.18 10.69 -13.78
C LEU A 227 10.33 11.94 -14.01
N LEU A 228 9.89 12.61 -12.96
CA LEU A 228 9.04 13.81 -13.08
C LEU A 228 9.78 14.99 -13.72
N LYS A 229 11.11 15.09 -13.57
CA LYS A 229 11.93 16.08 -14.28
C LYS A 229 11.81 15.97 -15.80
N THR A 230 11.64 14.76 -16.35
CA THR A 230 11.39 14.56 -17.79
C THR A 230 10.06 15.17 -18.24
N LEU A 231 9.15 15.44 -17.30
CA LEU A 231 7.88 16.12 -17.53
C LEU A 231 7.93 17.62 -17.21
N GLY A 232 9.07 18.15 -16.74
CA GLY A 232 9.19 19.51 -16.23
C GLY A 232 8.49 19.73 -14.88
N LEU A 233 8.26 18.65 -14.12
CA LEU A 233 7.63 18.70 -12.80
C LEU A 233 8.66 18.47 -11.70
N GLU A 234 8.57 19.25 -10.63
CA GLU A 234 9.42 19.11 -9.46
C GLU A 234 8.58 18.78 -8.23
N LEU A 235 9.02 17.78 -7.46
CA LEU A 235 8.46 17.45 -6.16
C LEU A 235 9.59 17.43 -5.12
N PRO A 236 9.37 17.99 -3.91
CA PRO A 236 10.36 17.99 -2.84
C PRO A 236 10.40 16.62 -2.15
N VAL A 237 10.81 15.57 -2.87
CA VAL A 237 10.94 14.21 -2.35
C VAL A 237 12.40 13.79 -2.49
N GLU A 238 13.00 13.41 -1.37
CA GLU A 238 14.38 12.94 -1.28
C GLU A 238 14.48 11.63 -0.50
N PRO A 239 15.46 10.77 -0.80
CA PRO A 239 15.67 9.54 -0.05
C PRO A 239 16.25 9.84 1.34
N VAL A 240 15.59 9.33 2.39
CA VAL A 240 16.11 9.33 3.76
C VAL A 240 16.46 7.90 4.15
N LYS A 241 17.73 7.64 4.45
CA LYS A 241 18.22 6.30 4.79
C LYS A 241 17.83 5.93 6.22
N GLY A 242 17.10 4.83 6.38
CA GLY A 242 16.90 4.14 7.66
C GLY A 242 17.76 2.88 7.75
N GLN A 243 18.16 2.52 8.97
CA GLN A 243 18.90 1.28 9.24
C GLN A 243 18.14 0.45 10.27
N MET A 244 18.09 -0.86 10.07
CA MET A 244 17.40 -1.78 10.97
C MET A 244 18.32 -2.94 11.32
N ILE A 245 18.19 -3.43 12.56
CA ILE A 245 18.84 -4.64 13.04
C ILE A 245 17.74 -5.58 13.52
N LEU A 246 17.87 -6.86 13.18
CA LEU A 246 16.95 -7.91 13.59
C LEU A 246 17.70 -8.94 14.44
N TYR A 247 17.22 -9.15 15.66
CA TYR A 247 17.72 -10.16 16.57
C TYR A 247 16.74 -11.33 16.65
N LYS A 248 17.27 -12.55 16.74
CA LYS A 248 16.46 -13.72 17.09
C LYS A 248 16.48 -13.88 18.60
N CYS A 249 15.35 -13.63 19.24
CA CYS A 249 15.19 -13.87 20.66
C CYS A 249 14.90 -15.35 20.96
N ALA A 250 15.05 -15.75 22.23
CA ALA A 250 14.57 -17.03 22.72
C ALA A 250 13.04 -17.12 22.58
N SER A 251 12.49 -18.34 22.54
CA SER A 251 11.05 -18.55 22.33
C SER A 251 10.18 -18.05 23.48
N ASP A 252 10.77 -17.86 24.65
CA ASP A 252 10.16 -17.41 25.91
C ASP A 252 10.55 -15.97 26.27
N PHE A 253 11.04 -15.19 25.30
CA PHE A 253 11.52 -13.83 25.53
C PHE A 253 10.41 -12.81 25.88
N LEU A 254 9.18 -13.04 25.42
CA LEU A 254 7.99 -12.21 25.67
C LEU A 254 6.82 -13.10 26.07
#